data_AF-A0A6M0L285-F1
#
_entry.id   AF-A0A6M0L285-F1
#
_cell.length_a   1.000
_cell.length_b   1.000
_cell.length_c   1.000
_cell.angle_alpha   90.00
_cell.angle_beta   90.00
_cell.angle_gamma   90.00
#
_symmetry.space_group_name_H-M   'P 1'
#
loop_
_entity.id
_entity.type
_entity.pdbx_description
1 polymer ?
#
loop_
_entity_poly.entity_id
_entity_poly.type
_entity_poly.pdbx_seq_one_letter_code
_entity_poly.pdbx_strand_id
1 'polypeptide(L)'
;MLTPVYFDIFPIIIPYYLHIRKNIFRMTTTLLKRTQTMSKELEKELKTGLTESEYHHLYTFLQCDKRPLISQENYYFDTFDNQLLNHKLGLRIRLDDTHGEFTLKVPVAEHEKMEITDIFSLDLGRAYLQSNTFPNGHVVQELRHYNISSTNLIQIGTLKNERYEIETLDGLWVLDKSYFQNGITYELEFEYETNTKPFYDFLEKHGILFKALPSKLARAVNRQA
;
A
#
# COMPACT_ATOMS: atom_id res chain seq x y z
N MET A 1 2.34 -65.40 -19.21
CA MET A 1 2.76 -64.08 -19.71
C MET A 1 1.76 -63.06 -19.18
N LEU A 2 2.16 -62.30 -18.16
CA LEU A 2 1.38 -61.18 -17.59
C LEU A 2 2.39 -60.06 -17.32
N THR A 3 2.24 -58.95 -18.02
CA THR A 3 3.02 -57.72 -17.82
C THR A 3 2.38 -56.89 -16.70
N PRO A 4 3.13 -56.32 -15.74
CA PRO A 4 2.59 -55.30 -14.86
C PRO A 4 2.72 -53.91 -15.49
N VAL A 5 1.63 -53.17 -15.46
CA VAL A 5 1.57 -51.73 -15.77
C VAL A 5 2.18 -50.96 -14.60
N TYR A 6 3.24 -50.20 -14.85
CA TYR A 6 3.77 -49.23 -13.89
C TYR A 6 2.90 -47.97 -13.93
N PHE A 7 2.18 -47.72 -12.84
CA PHE A 7 1.63 -46.39 -12.54
C PHE A 7 2.73 -45.56 -11.89
N ASP A 8 3.27 -44.58 -12.62
CA ASP A 8 4.16 -43.57 -12.05
C ASP A 8 3.34 -42.56 -11.24
N ILE A 9 3.38 -42.72 -9.92
CA ILE A 9 2.83 -41.76 -8.96
C ILE A 9 4.00 -41.13 -8.18
N PHE A 10 4.40 -39.93 -8.64
CA PHE A 10 5.03 -38.82 -7.89
C PHE A 10 6.48 -38.98 -7.33
N PRO A 11 7.27 -37.87 -7.20
CA PRO A 11 6.91 -36.74 -6.33
C PRO A 11 7.16 -35.31 -6.85
N ILE A 12 6.08 -34.51 -6.82
CA ILE A 12 6.10 -33.04 -6.63
C ILE A 12 6.51 -32.76 -5.18
N ILE A 13 7.77 -32.99 -4.81
CA ILE A 13 8.27 -32.65 -3.46
C ILE A 13 9.47 -31.69 -3.51
N ILE A 14 10.13 -31.54 -4.66
CA ILE A 14 11.27 -30.62 -4.79
C ILE A 14 10.87 -29.13 -4.89
N PRO A 15 9.79 -28.70 -5.57
CA PRO A 15 9.48 -27.26 -5.63
C PRO A 15 8.92 -26.71 -4.32
N TYR A 16 8.36 -27.56 -3.45
CA TYR A 16 7.78 -27.14 -2.17
C TYR A 16 8.86 -26.71 -1.15
N TYR A 17 10.02 -27.38 -1.15
CA TYR A 17 11.10 -27.09 -0.20
C TYR A 17 11.86 -25.78 -0.51
N LEU A 18 12.06 -25.43 -1.79
CA LEU A 18 12.59 -24.12 -2.17
C LEU A 18 11.60 -22.98 -1.90
N HIS A 19 10.29 -23.26 -2.07
CA HIS A 19 9.22 -22.31 -1.79
C HIS A 19 9.14 -21.94 -0.30
N ILE A 20 9.27 -22.93 0.59
CA ILE A 20 9.28 -22.71 2.04
C ILE A 20 10.51 -21.90 2.48
N ARG A 21 11.72 -22.20 1.98
CA ARG A 21 12.93 -21.45 2.37
C ARG A 21 12.93 -20.00 1.90
N LYS A 22 12.40 -19.70 0.70
CA LYS A 22 12.27 -18.32 0.22
C LYS A 22 11.19 -17.55 0.98
N ASN A 23 10.06 -18.17 1.30
CA ASN A 23 9.00 -17.53 2.11
C ASN A 23 9.44 -17.30 3.56
N ILE A 24 10.20 -18.20 4.18
CA ILE A 24 10.78 -17.97 5.51
C ILE A 24 11.82 -16.85 5.47
N PHE A 25 12.66 -16.78 4.42
CA PHE A 25 13.61 -15.67 4.25
C PHE A 25 12.88 -14.33 4.02
N ARG A 26 11.80 -14.30 3.23
CA ARG A 26 11.00 -13.08 3.03
C ARG A 26 10.21 -12.65 4.27
N MET A 27 9.52 -13.58 4.96
CA MET A 27 8.86 -13.30 6.26
C MET A 27 9.84 -12.79 7.31
N THR A 28 11.07 -13.33 7.34
CA THR A 28 12.10 -12.84 8.26
C THR A 28 12.57 -11.43 7.89
N THR A 29 12.66 -11.06 6.61
CA THR A 29 12.85 -9.63 6.22
C THR A 29 11.67 -8.73 6.62
N THR A 30 10.43 -9.19 6.49
CA THR A 30 9.25 -8.42 6.94
C THR A 30 9.27 -8.19 8.46
N LEU A 31 9.74 -9.18 9.23
CA LEU A 31 9.96 -9.05 10.67
C LEU A 31 11.22 -8.26 11.04
N LEU A 32 12.29 -8.32 10.23
CA LEU A 32 13.53 -7.55 10.46
C LEU A 32 13.39 -6.07 10.08
N LYS A 33 12.49 -5.72 9.15
CA LYS A 33 12.11 -4.33 8.85
C LYS A 33 11.47 -3.62 10.05
N ARG A 34 10.96 -4.36 11.04
CA ARG A 34 10.24 -3.81 12.22
C ARG A 34 11.13 -3.18 13.30
N THR A 35 12.46 -3.16 13.15
CA THR A 35 13.37 -2.59 14.16
C THR A 35 14.23 -1.41 13.67
N GLN A 36 13.96 -0.83 12.49
CA GLN A 36 14.65 0.38 12.06
C GLN A 36 13.79 1.62 12.25
N THR A 37 14.24 2.48 13.16
CA THR A 37 13.70 3.80 13.47
C THR A 37 13.88 4.83 12.35
N MET A 38 14.12 4.41 11.10
CA MET A 38 14.15 5.25 9.90
C MET A 38 13.84 4.35 8.69
N SER A 39 12.65 4.45 8.08
CA SER A 39 12.39 3.77 6.81
C SER A 39 12.18 4.80 5.71
N LYS A 40 13.29 5.21 5.07
CA LYS A 40 13.24 5.88 3.77
C LYS A 40 13.23 4.77 2.71
N GLU A 41 12.08 4.56 2.07
CA GLU A 41 11.89 3.46 1.13
C GLU A 41 11.45 3.97 -0.25
N LEU A 42 12.07 3.45 -1.32
CA LEU A 42 11.63 3.71 -2.68
C LEU A 42 10.46 2.78 -3.01
N GLU A 43 9.25 3.33 -3.08
CA GLU A 43 8.04 2.66 -3.55
C GLU A 43 7.98 2.75 -5.09
N LYS A 44 7.85 1.60 -5.75
CA LYS A 44 7.58 1.50 -7.19
C LYS A 44 6.25 0.80 -7.38
N GLU A 45 5.25 1.51 -7.89
CA GLU A 45 3.86 1.06 -7.83
C GLU A 45 3.12 1.37 -9.14
N LEU A 46 2.51 0.33 -9.71
CA LEU A 46 1.46 0.48 -10.71
C LEU A 46 0.10 0.33 -10.06
N LYS A 47 -0.89 1.06 -10.56
CA LYS A 47 -2.26 0.94 -10.09
C LYS A 47 -3.28 1.16 -11.19
N THR A 48 -4.42 0.50 -11.06
CA THR A 48 -5.57 0.69 -11.93
C THR A 48 -6.86 0.74 -11.10
N GLY A 49 -7.82 1.53 -11.56
CA GLY A 49 -9.18 1.45 -11.05
C GLY A 49 -9.86 0.14 -11.44
N LEU A 50 -10.83 -0.26 -10.63
CA LEU A 50 -11.72 -1.38 -10.87
C LEU A 50 -13.18 -0.92 -10.74
N THR A 51 -14.05 -1.55 -11.52
CA THR A 51 -15.48 -1.62 -11.24
C THR A 51 -15.72 -2.58 -10.08
N GLU A 52 -16.89 -2.49 -9.44
CA GLU A 52 -17.28 -3.42 -8.37
C GLU A 52 -17.28 -4.89 -8.83
N SER A 53 -17.76 -5.16 -10.05
CA SER A 53 -17.75 -6.53 -10.58
C SER A 53 -16.34 -7.06 -10.83
N GLU A 54 -15.43 -6.24 -11.36
CA GLU A 54 -14.03 -6.64 -11.54
C GLU A 54 -13.35 -6.88 -10.17
N TYR A 55 -13.64 -6.04 -9.18
CA TYR A 55 -13.15 -6.22 -7.81
C TYR A 55 -13.61 -7.56 -7.23
N HIS A 56 -14.89 -7.89 -7.32
CA HIS A 56 -15.41 -9.16 -6.79
C HIS A 56 -14.85 -10.38 -7.53
N HIS A 57 -14.66 -10.27 -8.85
CA HIS A 57 -13.97 -11.31 -9.63
C HIS A 57 -12.55 -11.55 -9.11
N LEU A 58 -11.76 -10.49 -8.93
CA LEU A 58 -10.40 -10.59 -8.41
C LEU A 58 -10.36 -11.07 -6.96
N TYR A 59 -11.29 -10.62 -6.12
CA TYR A 59 -11.44 -11.05 -4.74
C TYR A 59 -11.57 -12.59 -4.64
N THR A 60 -12.46 -13.17 -5.46
CA THR A 60 -12.64 -14.62 -5.52
C THR A 60 -11.40 -15.32 -6.11
N PHE A 61 -10.85 -14.79 -7.20
CA PHE A 61 -9.68 -15.39 -7.86
C PHE A 61 -8.45 -15.44 -6.95
N LEU A 62 -8.18 -14.35 -6.22
CA LEU A 62 -7.04 -14.21 -5.30
C LEU A 62 -7.29 -14.88 -3.94
N GLN A 63 -8.48 -15.46 -3.74
CA GLN A 63 -8.93 -16.11 -2.50
C GLN A 63 -8.79 -15.18 -1.29
N CYS A 64 -9.23 -13.93 -1.45
CA CYS A 64 -9.14 -12.89 -0.43
C CYS A 64 -9.91 -13.26 0.86
N ASP A 65 -10.94 -14.11 0.76
CA ASP A 65 -11.68 -14.68 1.90
C ASP A 65 -10.80 -15.51 2.85
N LYS A 66 -9.67 -16.03 2.36
CA LYS A 66 -8.71 -16.84 3.13
C LYS A 66 -7.50 -16.03 3.59
N ARG A 67 -7.51 -14.71 3.36
CA ARG A 67 -6.40 -13.80 3.66
C ARG A 67 -6.79 -12.84 4.78
N PRO A 68 -5.83 -12.35 5.56
CA PRO A 68 -6.11 -11.33 6.56
C PRO A 68 -6.62 -10.07 5.86
N LEU A 69 -7.75 -9.55 6.34
CA LEU A 69 -8.21 -8.22 5.98
C LEU A 69 -7.41 -7.19 6.78
N ILE A 70 -6.83 -6.21 6.10
CA ILE A 70 -6.14 -5.09 6.72
C ILE A 70 -7.07 -3.88 6.66
N SER A 71 -7.57 -3.43 7.81
CA SER A 71 -8.35 -2.20 7.92
C SER A 71 -7.42 -1.02 8.18
N GLN A 72 -7.52 0.04 7.38
CA GLN A 72 -6.67 1.22 7.50
C GLN A 72 -7.50 2.50 7.46
N GLU A 73 -7.29 3.38 8.43
CA GLU A 73 -7.82 4.76 8.43
C GLU A 73 -6.68 5.70 8.03
N ASN A 74 -6.88 6.45 6.95
CA ASN A 74 -5.88 7.37 6.42
C ASN A 74 -6.38 8.81 6.62
N TYR A 75 -5.55 9.66 7.22
CA TYR A 75 -5.80 11.06 7.47
C TYR A 75 -4.75 11.87 6.73
N TYR A 76 -5.18 12.74 5.81
CA TYR A 76 -4.31 13.48 4.94
C TYR A 76 -4.13 14.92 5.41
N PHE A 77 -2.92 15.46 5.24
CA PHE A 77 -2.55 16.77 5.73
C PHE A 77 -1.95 17.64 4.62
N ASP A 78 -2.23 18.93 4.67
CA ASP A 78 -1.54 19.98 3.93
C ASP A 78 -1.48 21.26 4.81
N THR A 79 -0.91 22.35 4.33
CA THR A 79 -1.02 23.67 4.95
C THR A 79 -2.20 24.44 4.36
N PHE A 80 -2.62 25.51 5.03
CA PHE A 80 -3.71 26.38 4.55
C PHE A 80 -3.43 26.97 3.15
N ASP A 81 -2.16 27.26 2.85
CA ASP A 81 -1.66 27.77 1.57
C ASP A 81 -1.19 26.67 0.59
N ASN A 82 -1.49 25.40 0.89
CA ASN A 82 -1.23 24.22 0.05
C ASN A 82 0.26 24.00 -0.27
N GLN A 83 1.16 24.21 0.69
CA GLN A 83 2.60 24.05 0.48
C GLN A 83 2.96 22.63 0.04
N LEU A 84 2.34 21.59 0.60
CA LEU A 84 2.64 20.21 0.21
C LEU A 84 2.17 19.94 -1.21
N LEU A 85 0.95 20.36 -1.57
CA LEU A 85 0.50 20.25 -2.96
C LEU A 85 1.42 20.97 -3.95
N ASN A 86 1.87 22.18 -3.61
CA ASN A 86 2.75 22.98 -4.47
C ASN A 86 4.11 22.28 -4.70
N HIS A 87 4.58 21.53 -3.71
CA HIS A 87 5.74 20.65 -3.81
C HIS A 87 5.43 19.23 -4.34
N LYS A 88 4.16 18.95 -4.69
CA LYS A 88 3.66 17.62 -5.12
C LYS A 88 3.88 16.52 -4.07
N LEU A 89 3.92 16.88 -2.80
CA LEU A 89 4.11 15.97 -1.68
C LEU A 89 2.77 15.41 -1.22
N GLY A 90 2.78 14.16 -0.75
CA GLY A 90 1.66 13.57 -0.03
C GLY A 90 2.02 13.32 1.41
N LEU A 91 1.21 13.78 2.37
CA LEU A 91 1.43 13.53 3.79
C LEU A 91 0.20 12.91 4.41
N ARG A 92 0.41 11.86 5.21
CA ARG A 92 -0.68 11.22 5.95
C ARG A 92 -0.24 10.71 7.31
N ILE A 93 -1.20 10.64 8.22
CA ILE A 93 -1.21 9.66 9.30
C ILE A 93 -2.09 8.49 8.85
N ARG A 94 -1.59 7.26 8.97
CA ARG A 94 -2.38 6.03 8.80
C ARG A 94 -2.48 5.33 10.16
N LEU A 95 -3.66 4.86 10.51
CA LEU A 95 -3.88 3.96 11.64
C LEU A 95 -4.40 2.62 11.11
N ASP A 96 -3.82 1.51 11.57
CA ASP A 96 -4.37 0.16 11.39
C ASP A 96 -4.75 -0.46 12.74
N ASP A 97 -4.98 -1.78 12.80
CA ASP A 97 -5.37 -2.45 14.05
C ASP A 97 -4.21 -2.60 15.05
N THR A 98 -2.97 -2.33 14.64
CA THR A 98 -1.75 -2.64 15.38
C THR A 98 -0.90 -1.42 15.71
N HIS A 99 -0.80 -0.45 14.80
CA HIS A 99 0.07 0.72 14.94
C HIS A 99 -0.41 1.90 14.10
N GLY A 100 0.26 3.04 14.28
CA GLY A 100 0.12 4.18 13.41
C GLY A 100 1.42 4.50 12.67
N GLU A 101 1.27 5.09 11.49
CA GLU A 101 2.35 5.54 10.63
C GLU A 101 2.13 7.02 10.29
N PHE A 102 3.19 7.82 10.34
CA PHE A 102 3.22 9.15 9.73
C PHE A 102 4.15 9.08 8.54
N THR A 103 3.61 9.29 7.34
CA THR A 103 4.33 9.06 6.09
C THR A 103 4.30 10.28 5.19
N LEU A 104 5.49 10.71 4.77
CA LEU A 104 5.68 11.67 3.68
C LEU A 104 6.07 10.93 2.41
N LYS A 105 5.27 11.09 1.35
CA LYS A 105 5.54 10.59 0.00
C LYS A 105 6.09 11.73 -0.87
N VAL A 106 7.31 11.54 -1.38
CA VAL A 106 8.02 12.47 -2.27
C VAL A 106 8.12 11.83 -3.65
N PRO A 107 7.49 12.38 -4.71
CA PRO A 107 7.65 11.84 -6.06
C PRO A 107 9.11 11.92 -6.53
N VAL A 108 9.62 10.83 -7.12
CA VAL A 108 10.99 10.76 -7.66
C VAL A 108 10.98 10.59 -9.18
N ALA A 109 10.11 9.73 -9.68
CA ALA A 109 9.90 9.49 -11.10
C ALA A 109 8.45 9.05 -11.36
N GLU A 110 8.09 8.80 -12.61
CA GLU A 110 6.81 8.18 -12.93
C GLU A 110 6.70 6.82 -12.25
N HIS A 111 5.59 6.57 -11.54
CA HIS A 111 5.35 5.36 -10.74
C HIS A 111 6.32 5.14 -9.55
N GLU A 112 7.25 6.06 -9.27
CA GLU A 112 8.22 5.93 -8.19
C GLU A 112 8.10 7.07 -7.17
N LYS A 113 7.94 6.70 -5.89
CA LYS A 113 7.82 7.62 -4.77
C LYS A 113 8.82 7.23 -3.70
N MET A 114 9.49 8.20 -3.11
CA MET A 114 10.24 8.01 -1.88
C MET A 114 9.31 8.20 -0.70
N GLU A 115 9.15 7.17 0.13
CA GLU A 115 8.41 7.24 1.37
C GLU A 115 9.36 7.46 2.54
N ILE A 116 9.00 8.37 3.43
CA ILE A 116 9.69 8.57 4.70
C ILE A 116 8.62 8.34 5.77
N THR A 117 8.81 7.31 6.59
CA THR A 117 7.79 6.87 7.56
C THR A 117 8.33 6.84 8.98
N ASP A 118 7.58 7.44 9.90
CA ASP A 118 7.74 7.29 11.34
C ASP A 118 6.61 6.40 11.89
N ILE A 119 6.96 5.35 12.63
CA ILE A 119 6.01 4.39 13.23
C ILE A 119 5.80 4.71 14.71
N PHE A 120 4.56 4.60 15.18
CA PHE A 120 4.17 4.82 16.57
C PHE A 120 3.04 3.90 17.02
N SER A 121 2.79 3.83 18.33
CA SER A 121 1.63 3.10 18.85
C SER A 121 0.32 3.77 18.45
N LEU A 122 -0.77 2.99 18.43
CA LEU A 122 -2.10 3.51 18.12
C LEU A 122 -2.54 4.64 19.04
N ASP A 123 -2.21 4.57 20.32
CA ASP A 123 -2.58 5.59 21.30
C ASP A 123 -1.88 6.93 21.00
N LEU A 124 -0.60 6.88 20.61
CA LEU A 124 0.12 8.06 20.14
C LEU A 124 -0.47 8.59 18.84
N GLY A 125 -0.79 7.72 17.89
CA GLY A 125 -1.43 8.11 16.64
C GLY A 125 -2.75 8.85 16.85
N ARG A 126 -3.61 8.32 17.73
CA ARG A 126 -4.87 8.98 18.11
C ARG A 126 -4.63 10.31 18.83
N ALA A 127 -3.66 10.37 19.74
CA ALA A 127 -3.29 11.61 20.42
C ALA A 127 -2.78 12.69 19.44
N TYR A 128 -1.99 12.32 18.45
CA TYR A 128 -1.52 13.22 17.39
C TYR A 128 -2.68 13.81 16.59
N LEU A 129 -3.62 12.96 16.15
CA LEU A 129 -4.82 13.41 15.44
C LEU A 129 -5.69 14.35 16.28
N GLN A 130 -5.89 14.03 17.57
CA GLN A 130 -6.73 14.84 18.47
C GLN A 130 -6.12 16.20 18.80
N SER A 131 -4.80 16.25 18.99
CA SER A 131 -4.09 17.47 19.40
C SER A 131 -3.57 18.30 18.23
N ASN A 132 -3.66 17.77 17.00
CA ASN A 132 -2.98 18.29 15.81
C ASN A 132 -1.48 18.56 16.07
N THR A 133 -0.83 17.62 16.76
CA THR A 133 0.61 17.60 16.98
C THR A 133 1.21 16.39 16.29
N PHE A 134 2.47 16.48 15.88
CA PHE A 134 3.11 15.44 15.06
C PHE A 134 4.41 14.97 15.71
N PRO A 135 4.82 13.72 15.48
CA PRO A 135 6.07 13.20 16.03
C PRO A 135 7.24 14.04 15.50
N ASN A 136 8.15 14.45 16.38
CA ASN A 136 9.40 15.12 15.97
C ASN A 136 10.41 14.08 15.44
N GLY A 137 10.01 13.37 14.38
CA GLY A 137 10.76 12.30 13.73
C GLY A 137 11.32 12.71 12.37
N HIS A 138 11.52 11.72 11.51
CA HIS A 138 12.12 11.89 10.19
C HIS A 138 11.22 12.70 9.26
N VAL A 139 9.91 12.50 9.35
CA VAL A 139 8.96 13.22 8.51
C VAL A 139 9.02 14.73 8.79
N VAL A 140 8.98 15.13 10.06
CA VAL A 140 9.06 16.55 10.43
C VAL A 140 10.42 17.15 10.06
N GLN A 141 11.51 16.38 10.16
CA GLN A 141 12.82 16.83 9.69
C GLN A 141 12.82 17.06 8.17
N GLU A 142 12.26 16.14 7.39
CA GLU A 142 12.19 16.31 5.93
C GLU A 142 11.29 17.48 5.52
N LEU A 143 10.15 17.69 6.20
CA LEU A 143 9.28 18.85 5.94
C LEU A 143 10.04 20.18 6.09
N ARG A 144 10.99 20.28 7.03
CA ARG A 144 11.83 21.47 7.20
C ARG A 144 12.74 21.72 5.99
N HIS A 145 13.19 20.69 5.28
CA HIS A 145 13.95 20.85 4.03
C HIS A 145 13.13 21.55 2.94
N TYR A 146 11.80 21.43 3.00
CA TYR A 146 10.86 22.14 2.13
C TYR A 146 10.38 23.48 2.70
N ASN A 147 10.95 23.94 3.82
CA ASN A 147 10.48 25.11 4.59
C ASN A 147 9.03 25.00 5.09
N ILE A 148 8.54 23.78 5.31
CA ILE A 148 7.18 23.52 5.79
C ILE A 148 7.24 23.27 7.30
N SER A 149 6.50 24.07 8.08
CA SER A 149 6.35 23.83 9.52
C SER A 149 5.24 22.82 9.80
N SER A 150 5.52 21.79 10.59
CA SER A 150 4.51 20.82 11.02
C SER A 150 3.39 21.43 11.86
N THR A 151 3.63 22.57 12.50
CA THR A 151 2.59 23.32 13.25
C THR A 151 1.53 23.95 12.37
N ASN A 152 1.79 24.08 11.06
CA ASN A 152 0.87 24.70 10.10
C ASN A 152 0.02 23.65 9.36
N LEU A 153 0.22 22.36 9.65
CA LEU A 153 -0.52 21.29 9.03
C LEU A 153 -1.96 21.28 9.54
N ILE A 154 -2.88 21.10 8.60
CA ILE A 154 -4.30 20.91 8.85
C ILE A 154 -4.76 19.63 8.15
N GLN A 155 -5.70 18.92 8.76
CA GLN A 155 -6.31 17.75 8.12
C GLN A 155 -7.20 18.21 6.96
N ILE A 156 -6.91 17.71 5.76
CA ILE A 156 -7.61 18.11 4.52
C ILE A 156 -8.50 17.01 3.94
N GLY A 157 -8.39 15.78 4.46
CA GLY A 157 -9.18 14.66 3.97
C GLY A 157 -8.94 13.40 4.78
N THR A 158 -9.85 12.43 4.59
CA THR A 158 -9.73 11.10 5.18
C THR A 158 -10.34 10.05 4.27
N LEU A 159 -9.87 8.81 4.40
CA LEU A 159 -10.52 7.64 3.81
C LEU A 159 -10.26 6.41 4.68
N LYS A 160 -11.14 5.42 4.56
CA LYS A 160 -10.92 4.06 5.09
C LYS A 160 -10.60 3.10 3.95
N ASN A 161 -9.63 2.22 4.13
CA ASN A 161 -9.36 1.10 3.22
C ASN A 161 -9.67 -0.23 3.91
N GLU A 162 -10.28 -1.12 3.14
CA GLU A 162 -10.23 -2.55 3.35
C GLU A 162 -9.24 -3.12 2.32
N ARG A 163 -8.12 -3.65 2.80
CA ARG A 163 -6.97 -4.04 1.99
C ARG A 163 -6.68 -5.52 2.11
N TYR A 164 -6.41 -6.14 0.97
CA TYR A 164 -5.84 -7.48 0.88
C TYR A 164 -4.48 -7.44 0.18
N GLU A 165 -3.50 -8.08 0.80
CA GLU A 165 -2.13 -8.16 0.31
C GLU A 165 -1.78 -9.59 -0.12
N ILE A 166 -1.17 -9.71 -1.31
CA ILE A 166 -0.78 -10.98 -1.92
C ILE A 166 0.67 -10.87 -2.38
N GLU A 167 1.58 -11.36 -1.55
CA GLU A 167 2.99 -11.49 -1.92
C GLU A 167 3.19 -12.58 -2.98
N THR A 168 3.92 -12.25 -4.04
CA THR A 168 4.32 -13.16 -5.11
C THR A 168 5.81 -13.02 -5.40
N LEU A 169 6.36 -13.90 -6.25
CA LEU A 169 7.76 -13.78 -6.68
C LEU A 169 8.03 -12.50 -7.47
N ASP A 170 7.03 -11.99 -8.19
CA ASP A 170 7.16 -10.84 -9.08
C ASP A 170 6.97 -9.49 -8.36
N GLY A 171 6.32 -9.49 -7.19
CA GLY A 171 5.98 -8.29 -6.43
C GLY A 171 4.85 -8.50 -5.44
N LEU A 172 4.35 -7.41 -4.86
CA LEU A 172 3.21 -7.40 -3.96
C LEU A 172 1.97 -6.88 -4.70
N TRP A 173 0.93 -7.71 -4.74
CA TRP A 173 -0.38 -7.27 -5.19
C TRP A 173 -1.21 -6.76 -4.03
N VAL A 174 -1.92 -5.66 -4.27
CA VAL A 174 -2.80 -5.02 -3.31
C VAL A 174 -4.18 -4.86 -3.93
N LEU A 175 -5.19 -5.45 -3.32
CA LEU A 175 -6.59 -5.25 -3.69
C LEU A 175 -7.26 -4.37 -2.64
N ASP A 176 -7.62 -3.15 -3.03
CA ASP A 176 -8.15 -2.12 -2.15
C ASP A 176 -9.63 -1.85 -2.43
N LYS A 177 -10.43 -1.85 -1.37
CA LYS A 177 -11.76 -1.22 -1.32
C LYS A 177 -11.67 0.02 -0.43
N SER A 178 -11.75 1.19 -1.05
CA SER A 178 -11.60 2.48 -0.37
C SER A 178 -12.95 3.16 -0.18
N TYR A 179 -13.24 3.58 1.05
CA TYR A 179 -14.42 4.35 1.43
C TYR A 179 -14.02 5.83 1.59
N PHE A 180 -14.55 6.67 0.72
CA PHE A 180 -14.44 8.12 0.77
C PHE A 180 -15.76 8.72 1.26
N GLN A 181 -15.76 10.02 1.61
CA GLN A 181 -16.99 10.72 1.97
C GLN A 181 -18.05 10.67 0.86
N ASN A 182 -17.63 10.66 -0.40
CA ASN A 182 -18.52 10.76 -1.57
C ASN A 182 -18.76 9.42 -2.28
N GLY A 183 -18.33 8.30 -1.70
CA GLY A 183 -18.58 6.98 -2.27
C GLY A 183 -17.45 5.98 -2.05
N ILE A 184 -17.59 4.82 -2.70
CA ILE A 184 -16.65 3.70 -2.62
C ILE A 184 -15.92 3.59 -3.95
N THR A 185 -14.63 3.29 -3.90
CA THR A 185 -13.86 2.96 -5.11
C THR A 185 -13.04 1.71 -4.90
N TYR A 186 -12.75 1.02 -6.00
CA TYR A 186 -12.01 -0.23 -6.00
C TYR A 186 -10.72 -0.04 -6.82
N GLU A 187 -9.60 -0.53 -6.31
CA GLU A 187 -8.29 -0.39 -6.95
C GLU A 187 -7.50 -1.70 -6.86
N LEU A 188 -6.72 -1.98 -7.91
CA LEU A 188 -5.67 -2.98 -7.91
C LEU A 188 -4.33 -2.24 -8.00
N GLU A 189 -3.46 -2.45 -7.02
CA GLU A 189 -2.08 -1.94 -7.01
C GLU A 189 -1.10 -3.11 -7.11
N PHE A 190 0.07 -2.85 -7.69
CA PHE A 190 1.17 -3.81 -7.79
C PHE A 190 2.48 -3.08 -7.51
N GLU A 191 3.10 -3.43 -6.39
CA GLU A 191 4.44 -3.00 -6.05
C GLU A 191 5.44 -3.94 -6.70
N TYR A 192 6.28 -3.40 -7.58
CA TYR A 192 7.23 -4.18 -8.38
C TYR A 192 8.68 -3.83 -8.04
N GLU A 193 9.55 -4.84 -8.06
CA GLU A 193 10.98 -4.58 -7.84
C GLU A 193 11.67 -4.09 -9.13
N THR A 194 11.44 -4.78 -10.26
CA THR A 194 12.22 -4.55 -11.49
C THR A 194 11.40 -4.53 -12.78
N ASN A 195 10.23 -5.17 -12.82
CA ASN A 195 9.49 -5.39 -14.07
C ASN A 195 7.99 -5.13 -13.89
N THR A 196 7.42 -4.38 -14.82
CA THR A 196 6.00 -4.03 -14.88
C THR A 196 5.18 -5.01 -15.73
N LYS A 197 5.82 -5.86 -16.55
CA LYS A 197 5.13 -6.84 -17.41
C LYS A 197 4.11 -7.72 -16.66
N PRO A 198 4.40 -8.25 -15.46
CA PRO A 198 3.43 -9.05 -14.70
C PRO A 198 2.12 -8.31 -14.45
N PHE A 199 2.16 -6.98 -14.28
CA PHE A 199 0.96 -6.18 -14.09
C PHE A 199 0.06 -6.20 -15.33
N TYR A 200 0.62 -5.87 -16.49
CA TYR A 200 -0.15 -5.81 -17.74
C TYR A 200 -0.64 -7.19 -18.20
N ASP A 201 0.20 -8.22 -18.08
CA ASP A 201 -0.19 -9.61 -18.40
C ASP A 201 -1.38 -10.07 -17.53
N PHE A 202 -1.38 -9.69 -16.25
CA PHE A 202 -2.48 -9.99 -15.34
C PHE A 202 -3.77 -9.28 -15.76
N LEU A 203 -3.70 -7.99 -16.07
CA LEU A 203 -4.86 -7.24 -16.54
C LEU A 203 -5.46 -7.88 -17.81
N GLU A 204 -4.62 -8.21 -18.80
CA GLU A 204 -5.05 -8.87 -20.03
C GLU A 204 -5.71 -10.23 -19.76
N LYS A 205 -5.05 -11.09 -18.95
CA LYS A 205 -5.57 -12.41 -18.58
C LYS A 205 -6.94 -12.35 -17.92
N HIS A 206 -7.20 -11.30 -17.14
CA HIS A 206 -8.47 -11.12 -16.42
C HIS A 206 -9.48 -10.26 -17.19
N GLY A 207 -9.16 -9.82 -18.41
CA GLY A 207 -10.03 -8.99 -19.23
C GLY A 207 -10.28 -7.59 -18.65
N ILE A 208 -9.33 -7.07 -17.87
CA ILE A 208 -9.43 -5.77 -17.19
C ILE A 208 -8.72 -4.72 -18.04
N LEU A 209 -9.43 -3.66 -18.43
CA LEU A 209 -8.82 -2.52 -19.09
C LEU A 209 -8.14 -1.61 -18.06
N PHE A 210 -6.92 -1.16 -18.37
CA PHE A 210 -6.21 -0.20 -17.55
C PHE A 210 -6.98 1.12 -17.46
N LYS A 211 -7.19 1.60 -16.24
CA LYS A 211 -7.92 2.84 -15.93
C LYS A 211 -7.05 3.69 -15.01
N ALA A 212 -6.50 4.78 -15.56
CA ALA A 212 -5.76 5.75 -14.78
C ALA A 212 -6.68 6.38 -13.71
N LEU A 213 -6.17 6.49 -12.49
CA LEU A 213 -6.89 7.10 -11.37
C LEU A 213 -6.07 8.21 -10.71
N PRO A 214 -6.71 9.34 -10.33
CA PRO A 214 -6.10 10.30 -9.44
C PRO A 214 -5.61 9.62 -8.13
N SER A 215 -4.66 10.26 -7.44
CA SER A 215 -4.18 9.72 -6.16
C SER A 215 -5.33 9.62 -5.14
N LYS A 216 -5.20 8.68 -4.19
CA LYS A 216 -6.15 8.56 -3.08
C LYS A 216 -6.27 9.88 -2.30
N LEU A 217 -5.14 10.58 -2.08
CA LEU A 217 -5.13 11.95 -1.56
C LEU A 217 -6.02 12.88 -2.39
N ALA A 218 -5.79 13.00 -3.70
CA ALA A 218 -6.55 13.90 -4.57
C ALA A 218 -8.07 13.63 -4.56
N ARG A 219 -8.48 12.38 -4.30
CA ARG A 219 -9.90 11.98 -4.18
C ARG A 219 -10.47 12.14 -2.76
N ALA A 220 -9.62 12.10 -1.73
CA ALA A 220 -10.01 12.25 -0.33
C ALA A 220 -10.14 13.71 0.12
N VAL A 221 -9.48 14.64 -0.58
CA VAL A 221 -9.57 16.06 -0.21
C VAL A 221 -10.96 16.59 -0.53
N ASN A 222 -11.65 17.08 0.50
CA ASN A 222 -12.86 17.87 0.33
C ASN A 222 -12.48 19.34 0.19
N ARG A 223 -12.14 19.79 -1.03
CA ARG A 223 -12.08 21.23 -1.29
C ARG A 223 -13.51 21.71 -1.51
N GLN A 224 -14.07 22.42 -0.53
CA GLN A 224 -15.04 23.45 -0.89
C GLN A 224 -14.26 24.53 -1.64
N ALA A 225 -14.61 24.72 -2.91
CA ALA A 225 -14.15 25.86 -3.71
C ALA A 225 -14.74 27.17 -3.15
#